data_AF-A0A2V9LMX3-F1
#
_entry.id   AF-A0A2V9LMX3-F1
#
_cell.length_a   1.000
_cell.length_b   1.000
_cell.length_c   1.000
_cell.angle_alpha   90.00
_cell.angle_beta   90.00
_cell.angle_gamma   90.00
#
_symmetry.space_group_name_H-M   'P 1'
#
loop_
_entity.id
_entity.type
_entity.pdbx_description
1 polymer ?
#
loop_
_entity_poly.entity_id
_entity_poly.type
_entity_poly.pdbx_seq_one_letter_code
_entity_poly.pdbx_strand_id
1 'polypeptide(L)'
;MNLLPNSLDIEADDLLEAKKVNRELLLRRQLKPILPDFDVVLIDTPPPMRAATVNALVVADSVIIPIDSSSFALLGMNQLLKTIAAISETHNPALRIFVLTTMFNKRQNLDKLIRQQVEEFGVEGRPS
;
A
#
# COMPACT_ATOMS: atom_id res chain seq x y z
N MET A 1 -17.98 13.66 6.15
CA MET A 1 -16.98 12.61 6.47
C MET A 1 -17.76 11.34 6.75
N ASN A 2 -17.66 10.37 5.85
CA ASN A 2 -18.32 9.07 6.02
C ASN A 2 -17.25 8.03 6.36
N LEU A 3 -17.57 7.10 7.26
CA LEU A 3 -16.64 6.07 7.70
C LEU A 3 -17.20 4.70 7.33
N LEU A 4 -16.41 3.91 6.62
CA LEU A 4 -16.67 2.49 6.41
C LEU A 4 -15.78 1.72 7.38
N PRO A 5 -16.33 1.19 8.48
CA PRO A 5 -15.54 0.46 9.46
C PRO A 5 -15.11 -0.89 8.90
N ASN A 6 -13.91 -1.33 9.28
CA ASN A 6 -13.47 -2.68 9.03
C ASN A 6 -14.16 -3.68 9.98
N SER A 7 -14.23 -4.95 9.59
CA SER A 7 -14.68 -6.02 10.49
C SER A 7 -13.64 -6.29 11.59
N LEU A 8 -14.08 -6.80 12.73
CA LEU A 8 -13.18 -7.20 13.82
C LEU A 8 -12.41 -8.50 13.52
N ASP A 9 -12.88 -9.29 12.53
CA ASP A 9 -12.36 -10.63 12.22
C ASP A 9 -11.80 -10.69 10.80
N ILE A 10 -10.69 -9.96 10.60
CA ILE A 10 -9.98 -9.87 9.32
C ILE A 10 -9.52 -11.26 8.84
N GLU A 11 -9.23 -12.19 9.74
CA GLU A 11 -8.80 -13.55 9.41
C GLU A 11 -9.90 -14.41 8.80
N ALA A 12 -11.11 -14.35 9.36
CA ALA A 12 -12.26 -15.01 8.78
C ALA A 12 -12.61 -14.42 7.41
N ASP A 13 -12.54 -13.10 7.25
CA ASP A 13 -12.81 -12.42 5.98
C ASP A 13 -11.78 -12.82 4.92
N ASP A 14 -10.48 -12.84 5.24
CA ASP A 14 -9.43 -13.30 4.33
C ASP A 14 -9.68 -14.74 3.83
N LEU A 15 -10.13 -15.64 4.72
CA LEU A 15 -10.43 -17.03 4.38
C LEU A 15 -11.65 -17.15 3.45
N LEU A 16 -12.68 -16.33 3.67
CA LEU A 16 -13.86 -16.28 2.82
C LEU A 16 -13.54 -15.69 1.44
N GLU A 17 -12.72 -14.64 1.41
CA GLU A 17 -12.26 -14.02 0.17
C GLU A 17 -11.35 -14.92 -0.66
N ALA A 18 -10.55 -15.78 -0.02
CA ALA A 18 -9.68 -16.72 -0.71
C ALA A 18 -10.43 -17.68 -1.66
N LYS A 19 -11.73 -17.90 -1.44
CA LYS A 19 -12.57 -18.77 -2.29
C LYS A 19 -13.23 -18.02 -3.46
N LYS A 20 -13.13 -16.69 -3.51
CA LYS A 20 -13.81 -15.86 -4.51
C LYS A 20 -12.95 -15.72 -5.77
N VAL A 21 -13.59 -15.79 -6.94
CA VAL A 21 -12.93 -15.54 -8.23
C VAL A 21 -12.70 -14.04 -8.39
N ASN A 22 -11.49 -13.66 -8.82
CA ASN A 22 -11.04 -12.26 -8.92
C ASN A 22 -11.15 -11.51 -7.59
N ARG A 23 -10.70 -12.14 -6.50
CA ARG A 23 -10.81 -11.61 -5.14
C ARG A 23 -10.08 -10.27 -4.97
N GLU A 24 -9.06 -10.01 -5.75
CA GLU A 24 -8.30 -8.75 -5.81
C GLU A 24 -9.10 -7.57 -6.37
N LEU A 25 -10.25 -7.83 -7.01
CA LEU A 25 -11.14 -6.80 -7.55
C LEU A 25 -12.37 -6.53 -6.66
N LEU A 26 -12.50 -7.18 -5.50
CA LEU A 26 -13.70 -7.10 -4.66
C LEU A 26 -13.98 -5.68 -4.20
N LEU A 27 -12.98 -5.01 -3.60
CA LEU A 27 -13.15 -3.66 -3.10
C LEU A 27 -13.44 -2.67 -4.23
N ARG A 28 -12.75 -2.82 -5.37
CA ARG A 28 -13.01 -2.00 -6.57
C ARG A 28 -14.44 -2.15 -7.06
N ARG A 29 -14.99 -3.36 -7.09
CA ARG A 29 -16.38 -3.62 -7.51
C ARG A 29 -17.39 -3.00 -6.54
N GLN A 30 -17.12 -3.07 -5.24
CA GLN A 30 -17.99 -2.52 -4.19
C GLN A 30 -17.94 -0.99 -4.12
N LEU A 31 -16.77 -0.38 -4.28
CA LEU A 31 -16.61 1.06 -4.20
C LEU A 31 -17.05 1.78 -5.47
N LYS A 32 -16.89 1.17 -6.66
CA LYS A 32 -17.16 1.82 -7.95
C LYS A 32 -18.50 2.60 -8.03
N PRO A 33 -19.63 2.08 -7.51
CA PRO A 33 -20.91 2.80 -7.58
C PRO A 33 -20.96 4.06 -6.70
N ILE A 34 -20.19 4.10 -5.62
CA ILE A 34 -20.22 5.18 -4.61
C ILE A 34 -19.03 6.13 -4.71
N LEU A 35 -17.95 5.76 -5.41
CA LEU A 35 -16.77 6.62 -5.63
C LEU A 35 -17.12 8.02 -6.15
N PRO A 36 -18.09 8.21 -7.09
CA PRO A 36 -18.45 9.54 -7.58
C PRO A 36 -18.97 10.51 -6.49
N ASP A 37 -19.40 9.99 -5.33
CA ASP A 37 -19.94 10.79 -4.23
C ASP A 37 -18.85 11.33 -3.28
N PHE A 38 -17.57 11.00 -3.53
CA PHE A 38 -16.45 11.38 -2.68
C PHE A 38 -15.35 12.12 -3.47
N ASP A 39 -14.95 13.28 -2.97
CA ASP A 39 -13.78 14.00 -3.52
C ASP A 39 -12.46 13.27 -3.23
N VAL A 40 -12.39 12.62 -2.07
CA VAL A 40 -11.20 11.90 -1.58
C VAL A 40 -11.64 10.66 -0.81
N VAL A 41 -10.99 9.53 -1.09
CA VAL A 41 -11.14 8.28 -0.35
C VAL A 41 -9.79 7.90 0.26
N LEU A 42 -9.79 7.69 1.58
CA LEU A 42 -8.63 7.17 2.31
C LEU A 42 -8.90 5.71 2.69
N ILE A 43 -7.96 4.84 2.36
CA ILE A 43 -8.02 3.42 2.70
C ILE A 43 -6.87 3.13 3.65
N ASP A 44 -7.20 2.77 4.88
CA ASP A 44 -6.23 2.32 5.87
C ASP A 44 -6.16 0.80 5.85
N THR A 45 -4.97 0.25 5.67
CA THR A 45 -4.75 -1.20 5.56
C THR A 45 -4.02 -1.72 6.80
N PRO A 46 -4.40 -2.89 7.34
CA PRO A 46 -3.71 -3.46 8.49
C PRO A 46 -2.24 -3.79 8.16
N PRO A 47 -1.35 -3.89 9.18
CA PRO A 47 0.09 -4.09 8.97
C PRO A 47 0.47 -5.33 8.14
N PRO A 48 -0.19 -6.49 8.30
CA PRO A 48 0.05 -7.64 7.44
C PRO A 48 -0.50 -7.38 6.04
N MET A 49 0.35 -7.54 5.02
CA MET A 49 -0.06 -7.45 3.63
C MET A 49 -0.91 -8.68 3.26
N ARG A 50 -2.23 -8.51 3.22
CA ARG A 50 -3.21 -9.58 2.97
C ARG A 50 -4.16 -9.23 1.81
N ALA A 51 -5.26 -9.97 1.65
CA ALA A 51 -6.21 -9.77 0.55
C ALA A 51 -6.79 -8.35 0.55
N ALA A 52 -7.05 -7.80 1.74
CA ALA A 52 -7.48 -6.42 1.91
C ALA A 52 -6.46 -5.39 1.36
N THR A 53 -5.17 -5.58 1.66
CA THR A 53 -4.09 -4.70 1.16
C THR A 53 -3.99 -4.75 -0.36
N VAL A 54 -4.09 -5.94 -0.96
CA VAL A 54 -4.11 -6.09 -2.42
C VAL A 54 -5.30 -5.35 -3.01
N ASN A 55 -6.50 -5.58 -2.47
CA ASN A 55 -7.72 -4.90 -2.91
C ASN A 55 -7.63 -3.37 -2.83
N ALA A 56 -7.01 -2.85 -1.76
CA ALA A 56 -6.75 -1.42 -1.57
C ALA A 56 -5.83 -0.87 -2.68
N LEU A 57 -4.71 -1.55 -2.95
CA LEU A 57 -3.78 -1.14 -4.01
C LEU A 57 -4.43 -1.17 -5.41
N VAL A 58 -5.36 -2.10 -5.64
CA VAL A 58 -6.03 -2.27 -6.93
C VAL A 58 -7.07 -1.18 -7.22
N VAL A 59 -7.66 -0.56 -6.18
CA VAL A 59 -8.63 0.53 -6.34
C VAL A 59 -8.00 1.91 -6.19
N ALA A 60 -6.86 2.02 -5.50
CA ALA A 60 -6.23 3.30 -5.20
C ALA A 60 -5.60 3.95 -6.44
N ASP A 61 -5.74 5.28 -6.55
CA ASP A 61 -4.96 6.07 -7.52
C ASP A 61 -3.52 6.27 -7.06
N SER A 62 -3.28 6.22 -5.75
CA SER A 62 -1.98 6.46 -5.15
C SER A 62 -1.84 5.75 -3.81
N VAL A 63 -0.64 5.30 -3.47
CA VAL A 63 -0.31 4.68 -2.17
C VAL A 63 0.85 5.41 -1.51
N ILE A 64 0.76 5.60 -0.19
CA ILE A 64 1.86 6.11 0.63
C ILE A 64 2.38 4.95 1.48
N ILE A 65 3.68 4.66 1.37
CA ILE A 65 4.35 3.61 2.13
C ILE A 65 5.20 4.28 3.21
N PRO A 66 4.82 4.19 4.49
CA PRO A 66 5.65 4.67 5.58
C PRO A 66 6.82 3.68 5.81
N ILE A 67 8.04 4.20 5.85
CA ILE A 67 9.26 3.41 6.03
C ILE A 67 10.05 3.96 7.21
N ASP A 68 10.27 3.13 8.22
CA ASP A 68 11.11 3.45 9.36
C ASP A 68 12.59 3.51 8.95
N SER A 69 13.33 4.55 9.35
CA SER A 69 14.75 4.70 9.05
C SER A 69 15.68 3.90 10.00
N SER A 70 15.34 2.66 10.34
CA SER A 70 16.19 1.73 11.10
C SER A 70 16.80 0.65 10.22
N SER A 71 17.98 0.15 10.60
CA SER A 71 18.73 -0.86 9.83
C SER A 71 17.94 -2.14 9.54
N PHE A 72 16.93 -2.47 10.35
CA PHE A 72 16.04 -3.62 10.16
C PHE A 72 15.01 -3.40 9.03
N ALA A 73 14.61 -2.14 8.79
CA ALA A 73 13.60 -1.80 7.79
C ALA A 73 14.10 -2.02 6.36
N LEU A 74 15.40 -1.84 6.10
CA LEU A 74 15.96 -2.00 4.75
C LEU A 74 15.83 -3.42 4.17
N LEU A 75 15.91 -4.45 5.02
CA LEU A 75 15.81 -5.83 4.56
C LEU A 75 14.37 -6.17 4.11
N GLY A 76 13.37 -5.69 4.87
CA GLY A 76 11.95 -5.89 4.54
C GLY A 76 11.43 -4.96 3.45
N MET A 77 12.00 -3.76 3.33
CA MET A 77 11.58 -2.73 2.38
C MET A 77 11.70 -3.18 0.92
N ASN A 78 12.82 -3.78 0.54
CA ASN A 78 13.01 -4.27 -0.82
C ASN A 78 11.94 -5.30 -1.22
N GLN A 79 11.60 -6.21 -0.30
CA GLN A 79 10.56 -7.20 -0.56
C GLN A 79 9.17 -6.56 -0.65
N LEU A 80 8.88 -5.57 0.20
CA LEU A 80 7.63 -4.83 0.18
C LEU A 80 7.45 -4.09 -1.16
N LEU A 81 8.45 -3.29 -1.56
CA LEU A 81 8.43 -2.52 -2.81
C LEU A 81 8.28 -3.44 -4.03
N LYS A 82 9.04 -4.54 -4.09
CA LYS A 82 8.89 -5.55 -5.15
C LYS A 82 7.49 -6.14 -5.21
N THR A 83 6.90 -6.42 -4.05
CA THR A 83 5.56 -7.02 -4.02
C THR A 83 4.49 -6.04 -4.47
N ILE A 84 4.59 -4.78 -4.03
CA ILE A 84 3.66 -3.72 -4.47
C ILE A 84 3.83 -3.46 -5.97
N ALA A 85 5.06 -3.41 -6.48
CA ALA A 85 5.34 -3.28 -7.91
C ALA A 85 4.71 -4.42 -8.72
N ALA A 86 4.88 -5.67 -8.31
CA ALA A 86 4.29 -6.83 -9.00
C ALA A 86 2.74 -6.78 -9.02
N ILE A 87 2.13 -6.38 -7.90
CA ILE A 87 0.66 -6.20 -7.82
C ILE A 87 0.21 -5.07 -8.75
N SER A 88 0.93 -3.94 -8.74
CA SER A 88 0.66 -2.78 -9.58
C SER A 88 0.74 -3.13 -11.07
N GLU A 89 1.83 -3.78 -11.51
CA GLU A 89 2.01 -4.22 -12.90
C GLU A 89 0.87 -5.14 -13.37
N THR A 90 0.39 -6.02 -12.49
CA THR A 90 -0.63 -7.02 -12.85
C THR A 90 -2.06 -6.44 -12.82
N HIS A 91 -2.38 -5.61 -11.83
CA HIS A 91 -3.77 -5.26 -11.50
C HIS A 91 -4.07 -3.76 -11.51
N ASN A 92 -3.07 -2.89 -11.35
CA ASN A 92 -3.26 -1.45 -11.37
C ASN A 92 -2.02 -0.69 -11.89
N PRO A 93 -1.72 -0.72 -13.21
CA PRO A 93 -0.53 -0.10 -13.76
C PRO A 93 -0.48 1.43 -13.62
N ALA A 94 -1.59 2.07 -13.26
CA ALA A 94 -1.70 3.51 -13.05
C ALA A 94 -1.43 3.93 -11.59
N LEU A 95 -1.19 2.97 -10.68
CA LEU A 95 -0.95 3.26 -9.26
C LEU A 95 0.33 4.09 -9.10
N ARG A 96 0.20 5.28 -8.51
CA ARG A 96 1.36 6.08 -8.12
C ARG A 96 1.83 5.67 -6.73
N ILE A 97 3.09 5.31 -6.61
CA ILE A 97 3.69 4.89 -5.34
C ILE A 97 4.48 6.08 -4.77
N PHE A 98 4.23 6.39 -3.50
CA PHE A 98 4.96 7.39 -2.73
C PHE A 98 5.58 6.74 -1.51
N VAL A 99 6.81 7.11 -1.19
CA VAL A 99 7.49 6.64 0.02
C VAL A 99 7.66 7.79 1.00
N LEU A 100 7.27 7.53 2.25
CA LEU A 100 7.40 8.47 3.36
C LEU A 100 8.36 7.88 4.39
N THR A 101 9.52 8.51 4.57
CA THR A 101 10.43 8.12 5.66
C THR A 101 9.90 8.63 7.00
N THR A 102 9.79 7.72 7.96
CA THR A 102 9.35 8.00 9.34
C THR A 102 10.52 7.77 10.29
N MET A 103 10.54 8.47 11.43
CA MET A 103 11.61 8.41 12.44
C MET A 103 12.99 8.90 11.97
N PHE A 104 13.03 9.94 11.13
CA PHE A 104 14.26 10.54 10.58
C PHE A 104 15.30 10.87 11.67
N ASN A 105 16.45 10.19 11.59
CA ASN A 105 17.59 10.45 12.47
C ASN A 105 18.79 10.92 11.64
N LYS A 106 19.06 12.24 11.68
CA LYS A 106 20.16 12.93 10.97
C LYS A 106 21.56 12.29 11.11
N ARG A 107 21.77 11.40 12.09
CA ARG A 107 23.07 10.77 12.33
C ARG A 107 23.32 9.51 11.50
N GLN A 108 22.30 8.96 10.83
CA GLN A 108 22.43 7.71 10.09
C GLN A 108 22.45 7.98 8.58
N ASN A 109 23.41 7.42 7.85
CA ASN A 109 23.45 7.45 6.37
C ASN A 109 22.32 6.61 5.73
N LEU A 110 21.36 6.12 6.51
CA LEU A 110 20.31 5.21 6.07
C LEU A 110 19.33 5.86 5.11
N ASP A 111 19.06 7.16 5.27
CA ASP A 111 18.15 7.89 4.38
C ASP A 111 18.65 7.94 2.94
N LYS A 112 19.99 7.99 2.74
CA LYS A 112 20.58 7.91 1.40
C LYS A 112 20.35 6.54 0.77
N LEU A 113 20.46 5.48 1.56
CA LEU A 113 20.23 4.11 1.09
C LEU A 113 18.75 3.84 0.81
N ILE A 114 17.85 4.40 1.62
CA ILE A 114 16.41 4.37 1.36
C ILE A 114 16.09 5.10 0.06
N ARG A 115 16.59 6.33 -0.12
CA ARG A 115 16.40 7.10 -1.36
C ARG A 115 16.89 6.33 -2.58
N GLN A 116 18.10 5.77 -2.51
CA GLN A 116 18.65 4.99 -3.61
C GLN A 116 17.75 3.79 -3.96
N GLN A 117 17.28 3.03 -2.97
CA GLN A 117 16.39 1.90 -3.26
C GLN A 117 15.07 2.37 -3.87
N VAL A 118 14.46 3.44 -3.36
CA VAL A 118 13.21 3.99 -3.91
C VAL A 118 13.39 4.44 -5.37
N GLU A 119 14.52 5.10 -5.68
CA GLU A 119 14.87 5.52 -7.04
C GLU A 119 15.05 4.31 -7.99
N GLU A 120 15.66 3.21 -7.53
CA GLU A 120 15.81 1.97 -8.31
C GLU A 120 14.47 1.36 -8.75
N PHE A 121 13.39 1.59 -7.99
CA PHE A 121 12.04 1.11 -8.32
C PHE A 121 11.19 2.12 -9.12
N GLY A 122 11.73 3.29 -9.47
CA GLY A 122 10.99 4.33 -10.20
C GLY A 122 9.87 4.97 -9.38
N VAL A 123 10.00 4.96 -8.05
CA VAL A 123 9.00 5.44 -7.11
C VAL A 123 9.30 6.91 -6.73
N GLU A 124 8.28 7.75 -6.57
CA GLU A 124 8.49 9.14 -6.15
C GLU A 124 8.74 9.21 -4.63
N GLY A 125 9.99 9.46 -4.25
CA GLY A 125 10.35 9.79 -2.87
C GLY A 125 10.21 11.27 -2.61
N ARG A 126 9.25 11.71 -1.78
CA ARG A 126 9.23 13.10 -1.29
C ARG A 126 10.20 13.23 -0.11
N PRO A 127 11.19 14.14 -0.18
CA PRO A 127 11.91 14.57 1.01
C PRO A 127 10.92 15.14 2.03
N SER A 128 11.00 14.71 3.28
CA SER A 128 10.54 15.50 4.42
C SER A 128 11.53 16.62 4.75
#